data_AF-A0A821JCM3-F1
#
_entry.id   AF-A0A821JCM3-F1
#
_cell.length_a   1.000
_cell.length_b   1.000
_cell.length_c   1.000
_cell.angle_alpha   90.00
_cell.angle_beta   90.00
_cell.angle_gamma   90.00
#
_symmetry.space_group_name_H-M   'P 1'
#
loop_
_entity.id
_entity.type
_entity.pdbx_description
1 polymer ?
#
loop_
_entity_poly.entity_id
_entity_poly.type
_entity_poly.pdbx_seq_one_letter_code
_entity_poly.pdbx_strand_id
1 'polypeptide(L)'
;LIPTRFKDSVIFTTAIGQRDRGDQQSFKSNEDKFRQELFYSLIDSILLELNDRFGDENILLLASVSAVHPNNQKFLDTEELKPLASHLTIDINQLDNELNVVKHFIREKRTTM
;
A
#
# COMPACT_ATOMS: atom_id res chain seq x y z
N LEU A 1 8.81 -29.42 -3.20
CA LEU A 1 8.03 -29.70 -1.95
C LEU A 1 7.10 -28.52 -1.61
N ILE A 2 5.78 -28.70 -1.81
CA ILE A 2 4.75 -27.69 -1.57
C ILE A 2 4.36 -27.68 -0.06
N PRO A 3 4.24 -26.51 0.60
CA PRO A 3 3.80 -26.42 1.99
C PRO A 3 2.42 -27.05 2.22
N THR A 4 2.25 -27.75 3.34
CA THR A 4 1.05 -28.57 3.65
C THR A 4 -0.27 -27.82 3.52
N ARG A 5 -0.32 -26.53 3.85
CA ARG A 5 -1.52 -25.68 3.78
C ARG A 5 -2.05 -25.44 2.36
N PHE A 6 -1.24 -25.68 1.33
CA PHE A 6 -1.61 -25.49 -0.07
C PHE A 6 -1.87 -26.81 -0.80
N LYS A 7 -1.90 -27.94 -0.10
CA LYS A 7 -2.14 -29.25 -0.73
C LYS A 7 -3.56 -29.39 -1.28
N ASP A 8 -4.55 -28.77 -0.63
CA ASP A 8 -5.96 -28.86 -1.02
C ASP A 8 -6.38 -27.74 -2.00
N SER A 9 -5.59 -26.68 -2.12
CA SER A 9 -5.84 -25.57 -3.04
C SER A 9 -5.36 -25.84 -4.47
N VAL A 10 -4.64 -26.94 -4.70
CA VAL A 10 -4.03 -27.27 -5.99
C VAL A 10 -4.44 -28.68 -6.39
N ILE A 11 -5.43 -28.77 -7.26
CA ILE A 11 -5.84 -30.03 -7.85
C ILE A 11 -4.88 -30.34 -9.02
N PHE A 12 -3.81 -31.09 -8.75
CA PHE A 12 -3.02 -31.73 -9.80
C PHE A 12 -3.73 -33.01 -10.27
N THR A 13 -4.97 -32.90 -10.76
CA THR A 13 -5.61 -34.05 -11.41
C THR A 13 -4.85 -34.37 -12.68
N THR A 14 -4.10 -35.48 -12.67
CA THR A 14 -3.49 -36.07 -13.87
C THR A 14 -4.53 -36.65 -14.85
N ALA A 15 -5.83 -36.40 -14.66
CA ALA A 15 -6.88 -36.98 -15.48
C ALA A 15 -8.18 -36.16 -15.49
N ILE A 16 -8.17 -34.92 -15.98
CA ILE A 16 -9.33 -34.36 -16.69
C ILE A 16 -8.84 -33.52 -17.87
N GLY A 17 -8.81 -34.16 -19.05
CA GLY A 17 -8.69 -33.49 -20.35
C GLY A 17 -7.35 -32.81 -20.65
N GLN A 18 -6.39 -33.57 -21.17
CA GLN A 18 -5.37 -32.99 -22.05
C GLN A 18 -6.10 -32.31 -23.24
N ARG A 19 -6.27 -30.99 -23.18
CA ARG A 19 -6.46 -30.20 -24.39
C ARG A 19 -5.10 -29.74 -24.83
N ASP A 20 -4.53 -30.55 -25.70
CA ASP A 20 -3.41 -30.20 -26.56
C ASP A 20 -3.87 -29.06 -27.51
N ARG A 21 -3.95 -27.83 -26.98
CA ARG A 21 -4.06 -26.62 -27.79
C ARG A 21 -2.65 -26.07 -27.92
N GLY A 22 -2.16 -26.07 -29.15
CA GLY A 22 -0.84 -25.63 -29.55
C GLY A 22 -0.50 -24.26 -28.98
N ASP A 23 0.46 -24.29 -28.06
CA ASP A 23 1.54 -23.32 -27.77
C ASP A 23 2.15 -23.69 -26.40
N GLN A 24 2.45 -24.97 -26.21
CA GLN A 24 2.88 -25.49 -24.92
C GLN A 24 4.36 -25.15 -24.69
N GLN A 25 4.62 -24.20 -23.79
CA GLN A 25 5.86 -24.25 -23.01
C GLN A 25 5.92 -25.63 -22.34
N SER A 26 6.86 -26.47 -22.76
CA SER A 26 7.06 -27.78 -22.18
C SER A 26 7.62 -27.61 -20.75
N PHE A 27 6.74 -27.62 -19.76
CA PHE A 27 7.16 -27.66 -18.37
C PHE A 27 7.87 -28.98 -18.10
N LYS A 28 9.12 -28.92 -17.63
CA LYS A 28 9.93 -30.11 -17.34
C LYS A 28 9.36 -30.94 -16.18
N SER A 29 8.55 -30.33 -15.32
CA SER A 29 7.88 -30.99 -14.20
C SER A 29 6.59 -30.29 -13.79
N ASN A 30 5.72 -31.01 -13.04
CA ASN A 30 4.56 -30.41 -12.38
C ASN A 30 4.95 -29.31 -11.37
N GLU A 31 6.15 -29.38 -10.78
CA GLU A 31 6.65 -28.32 -9.91
C GLU A 31 6.94 -27.03 -10.70
N ASP A 32 7.48 -27.13 -11.92
CA ASP A 32 7.73 -25.97 -12.78
C ASP A 32 6.43 -25.31 -13.22
N LYS A 33 5.42 -26.13 -13.56
CA LYS A 33 4.07 -25.64 -13.88
C LYS A 33 3.44 -24.90 -12.69
N PHE A 34 3.51 -25.48 -11.50
CA PHE A 34 3.02 -24.82 -10.27
C PHE A 34 3.73 -23.49 -9.98
N ARG A 35 5.06 -23.46 -10.14
CA ARG A 35 5.85 -22.24 -9.91
C ARG A 35 5.43 -21.13 -10.86
N GLN A 36 5.30 -21.43 -12.14
CA GLN A 36 5.02 -20.42 -13.16
C GLN A 36 3.55 -19.98 -13.19
N GLU A 37 2.61 -20.91 -13.08
CA GLU A 37 1.19 -20.60 -13.25
C GLU A 37 0.52 -20.06 -11.98
N LEU A 38 1.00 -20.45 -10.79
CA LEU A 38 0.37 -20.05 -9.53
C LEU A 38 1.31 -19.26 -8.64
N PHE A 39 2.50 -19.78 -8.35
CA PHE A 39 3.37 -19.18 -7.35
C PHE A 39 3.85 -17.78 -7.75
N TYR A 40 4.39 -17.62 -8.97
CA TYR A 40 4.85 -16.30 -9.43
C TYR A 40 3.69 -15.32 -9.61
N SER A 41 2.57 -15.75 -10.20
CA SER A 41 1.38 -14.89 -10.33
C SER A 41 0.86 -14.41 -8.96
N LEU A 42 0.91 -15.25 -7.93
CA LEU A 42 0.55 -14.87 -6.57
C LEU A 42 1.56 -13.86 -5.98
N ILE A 43 2.85 -14.08 -6.16
CA ILE A 43 3.89 -13.14 -5.69
C ILE A 43 3.71 -11.79 -6.38
N ASP A 44 3.50 -11.77 -7.70
CA ASP A 44 3.28 -10.54 -8.46
C ASP A 44 2.03 -9.80 -7.95
N SER A 45 0.94 -10.52 -7.67
CA SER A 45 -0.27 -9.94 -7.10
C SER A 45 -0.04 -9.32 -5.71
N ILE A 46 0.74 -10.00 -4.86
CA ILE A 46 1.10 -9.47 -3.53
C ILE A 46 1.97 -8.22 -3.67
N LEU A 47 2.95 -8.22 -4.58
CA LEU A 47 3.82 -7.07 -4.82
C LEU A 47 3.04 -5.87 -5.35
N LEU A 48 2.08 -6.10 -6.26
CA LEU A 48 1.20 -5.05 -6.77
C LEU A 48 0.35 -4.44 -5.65
N GLU A 49 -0.29 -5.24 -4.81
CA GLU A 49 -1.09 -4.75 -3.68
C GLU A 49 -0.24 -4.02 -2.63
N LEU A 50 0.97 -4.51 -2.35
CA LEU A 50 1.89 -3.83 -1.44
C LEU A 50 2.33 -2.48 -1.99
N ASN A 51 2.63 -2.41 -3.28
CA ASN A 51 3.00 -1.16 -3.93
C ASN A 51 1.82 -0.19 -4.03
N ASP A 52 0.61 -0.67 -4.30
CA ASP A 52 -0.59 0.16 -4.32
C ASP A 52 -0.88 0.75 -2.93
N ARG A 53 -0.78 -0.05 -1.85
CA ARG A 53 -1.10 0.39 -0.48
C ARG A 53 0.00 1.20 0.18
N PHE A 54 1.26 0.84 -0.07
CA PHE A 54 2.44 1.38 0.61
C PHE A 54 3.43 2.01 -0.37
N GLY A 55 2.96 2.40 -1.55
CA GLY A 55 3.74 3.22 -2.47
C GLY A 55 4.11 4.56 -1.83
N ASP A 56 5.12 5.21 -2.42
CA ASP A 56 5.71 6.44 -1.88
C ASP A 56 4.66 7.52 -1.59
N GLU A 57 3.68 7.71 -2.49
CA GLU A 57 2.59 8.69 -2.32
C GLU A 57 1.72 8.39 -1.09
N ASN A 58 1.36 7.12 -0.87
CA ASN A 58 0.53 6.70 0.26
C ASN A 58 1.30 6.77 1.58
N ILE A 59 2.61 6.51 1.56
CA ILE A 59 3.48 6.72 2.73
C ILE A 59 3.50 8.21 3.10
N LEU A 60 3.68 9.10 2.12
CA LEU A 60 3.65 10.55 2.35
C LEU A 60 2.30 11.00 2.91
N LEU A 61 1.18 10.48 2.37
CA LEU A 61 -0.16 10.79 2.85
C LEU A 61 -0.37 10.31 4.29
N LEU A 62 0.08 9.10 4.64
CA LEU A 62 0.03 8.57 6.01
C LEU A 62 0.87 9.42 6.97
N ALA A 63 2.05 9.88 6.55
CA ALA A 63 2.86 10.79 7.33
C ALA A 63 2.14 12.13 7.58
N SER A 64 1.48 12.69 6.56
CA SER A 64 0.66 13.89 6.69
C SER A 64 -0.49 13.71 7.68
N VAL A 65 -1.20 12.58 7.63
CA VAL A 65 -2.27 12.27 8.60
C VAL A 65 -1.71 12.22 10.02
N SER A 66 -0.54 11.62 10.20
CA SER A 66 0.14 11.57 11.49
C SER A 66 0.55 12.96 11.98
N ALA A 67 0.92 13.89 11.10
CA ALA A 67 1.26 15.27 11.43
C ALA A 67 0.06 16.11 11.94
N VAL A 68 -1.18 15.62 11.77
CA VAL A 68 -2.38 16.23 12.40
C VAL A 68 -2.56 15.75 13.85
N HIS A 69 -1.81 14.75 14.31
CA HIS A 69 -1.93 14.23 15.67
C HIS A 69 -1.12 15.07 16.68
N PRO A 70 -1.70 15.52 17.82
CA PRO A 70 -1.02 16.40 18.79
C PRO A 70 0.27 15.85 19.40
N ASN A 71 0.41 14.53 19.47
CA ASN A 71 1.62 13.88 20.01
C ASN A 71 2.71 13.64 18.96
N ASN A 72 2.45 13.98 17.69
CA ASN A 72 3.47 13.89 16.65
C ASN A 72 4.51 15.01 16.84
N GLN A 73 5.79 14.68 16.63
CA GLN A 73 6.88 15.66 16.72
C GLN A 73 6.75 16.80 15.70
N LYS A 74 6.13 16.52 14.55
CA LYS A 74 5.86 17.47 13.48
C LYS A 74 4.39 17.92 13.45
N PHE A 75 3.75 18.00 14.62
CA PHE A 75 2.36 18.39 14.74
C PHE A 75 2.09 19.77 14.09
N LEU A 76 1.14 19.82 13.16
CA LEU A 76 0.76 21.00 12.36
C LEU A 76 1.91 21.59 11.52
N ASP A 77 2.93 20.82 11.18
CA ASP A 77 3.97 21.27 10.26
C ASP A 77 3.42 21.43 8.83
N THR A 78 3.66 22.59 8.21
CA THR A 78 3.08 22.90 6.89
C THR A 78 3.65 21.99 5.81
N GLU A 79 4.94 21.67 5.85
CA GLU A 79 5.58 20.83 4.84
C GLU A 79 5.07 19.39 4.90
N GLU A 80 4.88 18.86 6.11
CA GLU A 80 4.33 17.53 6.31
C GLU A 80 2.87 17.42 5.88
N LEU A 81 2.10 18.51 5.87
CA LEU A 81 0.68 18.51 5.49
C LEU A 81 0.42 18.72 3.99
N LYS A 82 1.43 19.14 3.21
CA LYS A 82 1.30 19.36 1.76
C LYS A 82 0.77 18.15 0.96
N PRO A 83 1.21 16.91 1.21
CA PRO A 83 0.66 15.75 0.51
C PRO A 83 -0.84 15.59 0.75
N LEU A 84 -1.29 15.74 2.01
CA LEU A 84 -2.71 15.69 2.36
C LEU A 84 -3.51 16.86 1.75
N ALA A 85 -2.94 18.07 1.76
CA ALA A 85 -3.56 19.24 1.16
C ALA A 85 -3.78 19.06 -0.35
N SER A 86 -2.75 18.56 -1.05
CA SER A 86 -2.80 18.26 -2.48
C SER A 86 -3.84 17.17 -2.78
N HIS A 87 -3.88 16.10 -1.97
CA HIS A 87 -4.85 15.02 -2.11
C HIS A 87 -6.31 15.47 -1.93
N LEU A 88 -6.54 16.42 -1.02
CA LEU A 88 -7.86 17.01 -0.76
C LEU A 88 -8.17 18.23 -1.62
N THR A 89 -7.29 18.58 -2.57
CA THR A 89 -7.43 19.76 -3.45
C THR A 89 -7.59 21.08 -2.68
N ILE A 90 -6.90 21.20 -1.54
CA ILE A 90 -6.87 22.41 -0.71
C ILE A 90 -5.77 23.35 -1.20
N ASP A 91 -6.03 24.66 -1.23
CA ASP A 91 -5.01 25.67 -1.50
C ASP A 91 -3.98 25.71 -0.36
N ILE A 92 -2.71 25.48 -0.70
CA ILE A 92 -1.59 25.45 0.24
C ILE A 92 -1.43 26.80 0.93
N ASN A 93 -1.71 27.92 0.24
CA ASN A 93 -1.60 29.24 0.86
C ASN A 93 -2.69 29.47 1.91
N GLN A 94 -3.92 29.02 1.62
CA GLN A 94 -5.01 29.06 2.58
C GLN A 94 -4.69 28.19 3.80
N LEU A 95 -4.19 26.98 3.57
CA LEU A 95 -3.80 26.06 4.64
C LEU A 95 -2.74 26.69 5.55
N ASP A 96 -1.69 27.30 5.00
CA ASP A 96 -0.64 27.91 5.82
C ASP A 96 -1.16 29.06 6.70
N ASN A 97 -2.06 29.88 6.15
CA ASN A 97 -2.72 30.93 6.92
C ASN A 97 -3.57 30.36 8.08
N GLU A 98 -4.38 29.33 7.82
CA GLU A 98 -5.20 28.68 8.84
C GLU A 98 -4.34 28.01 9.92
N LEU A 99 -3.26 27.33 9.53
CA LEU A 99 -2.31 26.71 10.47
C LEU A 99 -1.65 27.73 11.37
N ASN A 100 -1.27 28.91 10.84
CA ASN A 100 -0.69 29.99 11.64
C ASN A 100 -1.68 30.49 12.70
N VAL A 101 -2.96 30.65 12.34
CA VAL A 101 -4.03 31.03 13.28
C VAL A 101 -4.22 29.95 14.35
N VAL A 102 -4.33 28.67 13.95
CA VAL A 102 -4.52 27.55 14.89
C VAL A 102 -3.34 27.42 15.86
N LYS A 103 -2.10 27.51 15.36
CA LYS A 103 -0.89 27.49 16.19
C LYS A 103 -0.90 28.61 17.22
N HIS A 104 -1.35 29.80 16.84
CA HIS A 104 -1.51 30.92 17.77
C HIS A 104 -2.50 30.60 18.90
N PHE A 105 -3.71 30.15 18.56
CA PHE A 105 -4.73 29.79 19.55
C PHE A 105 -4.27 28.68 20.52
N ILE A 106 -3.60 27.66 20.01
CA ILE A 106 -3.06 26.57 20.84
C ILE A 106 -2.01 27.10 21.82
N ARG A 107 -1.16 28.04 21.37
CA ARG A 107 -0.15 28.66 22.23
C ARG A 107 -0.79 29.53 23.31
N GLU A 108 -1.76 30.38 22.97
CA GLU A 108 -2.46 31.22 23.95
C GLU A 108 -3.13 30.40 25.04
N LYS A 109 -3.81 29.31 24.66
CA LYS A 109 -4.50 28.42 25.62
C LYS A 109 -3.54 27.72 26.58
N ARG A 110 -2.28 27.45 26.17
CA ARG A 110 -1.25 26.93 27.10
C ARG A 110 -0.75 28.00 28.08
N THR A 111 -0.81 29.28 27.73
CA THR A 111 -0.31 30.37 28.59
C THR A 111 -1.35 30.81 29.62
N THR A 112 -2.64 30.54 29.37
CA THR A 112 -3.75 30.90 30.28
C THR A 112 -4.17 29.78 31.24
N MET A 113 -3.51 28.61 31.18
CA MET A 113 -3.63 27.52 32.16
C MET A 113 -2.42 27.50 33.09
#